data_AF-A0A819KJZ7-F1
#
_entry.id   AF-A0A819KJZ7-F1
#
_cell.length_a   1.000
_cell.length_b   1.000
_cell.length_c   1.000
_cell.angle_alpha   90.00
_cell.angle_beta   90.00
_cell.angle_gamma   90.00
#
_symmetry.space_group_name_H-M   'P 1'
#
loop_
_entity.id
_entity.type
_entity.pdbx_description
1 polymer ?
#
loop_
_entity_poly.entity_id
_entity_poly.type
_entity_poly.pdbx_seq_one_letter_code
_entity_poly.pdbx_strand_id
1 'polypeptide(L)'
;MDSTDISPPSYSQVENNTVFNNSNWEIWYKKFIGLKFNENTAKEYASIFVNNEINANMISDLNDDILRSMGIEKAGHRIQILRLKPSPLHQNTIRPIGTNYRSLVESAPVVSQL
;
A
#
# COMPACT_ATOMS: atom_id res chain seq x y z
N MET A 1 56.15 28.63 -17.19
CA MET A 1 55.57 27.52 -16.42
C MET A 1 54.30 28.08 -15.82
N ASP A 2 53.19 27.73 -16.44
CA ASP A 2 51.87 28.31 -16.20
C ASP A 2 51.17 27.46 -15.13
N SER A 3 51.11 27.98 -13.90
CA SER A 3 50.44 27.31 -12.78
C SER A 3 49.00 27.77 -12.74
N THR A 4 48.13 27.06 -13.45
CA THR A 4 46.69 27.18 -13.28
C THR A 4 46.32 26.49 -11.97
N ASP A 5 46.17 27.31 -10.93
CA ASP A 5 45.53 26.96 -9.66
C ASP A 5 44.04 26.77 -9.92
N ILE A 6 43.63 25.53 -10.23
CA ILE A 6 42.23 25.17 -10.41
C ILE A 6 41.71 24.72 -9.05
N SER A 7 41.26 25.69 -8.25
CA SER A 7 40.40 25.41 -7.10
C SER A 7 39.15 24.64 -7.59
N PRO A 8 38.76 23.53 -6.93
CA PRO A 8 37.54 22.82 -7.30
C PRO A 8 36.32 23.73 -7.06
N PRO A 9 35.26 23.62 -7.87
CA PRO A 9 34.02 24.31 -7.58
C PRO A 9 33.52 23.83 -6.21
N SER A 10 33.45 24.76 -5.26
CA SER A 10 32.77 24.55 -4.00
C SER A 10 31.32 24.22 -4.32
N TYR A 11 30.94 22.95 -4.20
CA TYR A 11 29.56 22.52 -4.31
C TYR A 11 28.82 23.15 -3.14
N SER A 12 28.16 24.29 -3.41
CA SER A 12 27.14 24.84 -2.54
C SER A 12 26.17 23.70 -2.21
N GLN A 13 26.03 23.38 -0.93
CA GLN A 13 24.96 22.52 -0.46
C GLN A 13 23.66 23.14 -0.96
N VAL A 14 23.00 22.43 -1.87
CA VAL A 14 21.66 22.80 -2.35
C VAL A 14 20.70 22.44 -1.23
N GLU A 15 20.67 23.27 -0.19
CA GLU A 15 19.54 23.34 0.75
C GLU A 15 18.41 24.11 0.08
N ASN A 16 17.80 23.53 -0.96
CA ASN A 16 16.62 24.11 -1.60
C ASN A 16 15.61 23.01 -1.89
N ASN A 17 14.58 22.90 -1.03
CA ASN A 17 13.17 22.69 -1.39
C ASN A 17 12.33 22.00 -0.28
N THR A 18 12.50 22.33 1.00
CA THR A 18 11.58 21.91 2.10
C THR A 18 10.24 22.66 2.10
N VAL A 19 9.66 22.87 0.91
CA VAL A 19 8.22 22.81 0.70
C VAL A 19 7.89 21.46 0.05
N PHE A 20 8.61 20.40 0.44
CA PHE A 20 8.21 19.04 0.13
C PHE A 20 6.81 18.84 0.70
N ASN A 21 5.86 18.43 -0.14
CA ASN A 21 4.85 17.40 0.07
C ASN A 21 4.65 16.90 1.53
N ASN A 22 4.51 17.79 2.52
CA ASN A 22 4.47 17.45 3.94
C ASN A 22 3.31 16.48 4.19
N SER A 23 2.23 16.64 3.42
CA SER A 23 1.08 15.76 3.41
C SER A 23 1.44 14.31 3.05
N ASN A 24 2.20 14.04 1.99
CA ASN A 24 2.47 12.66 1.54
C ASN A 24 3.44 11.94 2.49
N TRP A 25 4.47 12.64 2.96
CA TRP A 25 5.37 12.09 3.97
C TRP A 25 4.62 11.75 5.25
N GLU A 26 3.77 12.65 5.75
CA GLU A 26 3.01 12.44 6.98
C GLU A 26 1.99 11.28 6.84
N ILE A 27 1.36 11.14 5.66
CA ILE A 27 0.47 10.00 5.36
C ILE A 27 1.23 8.68 5.49
N TRP A 28 2.41 8.57 4.88
CA TRP A 28 3.22 7.36 4.95
C TRP A 28 3.73 7.10 6.38
N TYR A 29 4.21 8.14 7.06
CA TYR A 29 4.62 8.05 8.46
C TYR A 29 3.51 7.47 9.34
N LYS A 30 2.29 8.03 9.25
CA LYS A 30 1.12 7.54 10.00
C LYS A 30 0.76 6.09 9.66
N LYS A 31 0.87 5.70 8.38
CA LYS A 31 0.66 4.29 7.97
C LYS A 31 1.69 3.36 8.61
N PHE A 32 2.97 3.73 8.64
CA PHE A 32 4.02 2.91 9.24
C PHE A 32 3.92 2.84 10.78
N ILE A 33 3.49 3.92 11.43
CA ILE A 33 3.10 3.88 12.86
C ILE A 33 1.91 2.94 13.09
N GLY A 34 0.90 2.97 12.20
CA GLY A 34 -0.24 2.05 12.23
C GLY A 34 0.18 0.59 12.07
N LEU A 35 1.24 0.34 11.30
CA LEU A 35 1.89 -0.96 11.19
C LEU A 35 2.77 -1.32 12.39
N LYS A 36 2.85 -0.52 13.46
CA LYS A 36 3.67 -0.80 14.66
C LYS A 36 5.19 -0.75 14.44
N PHE A 37 5.65 -0.02 13.42
CA PHE A 37 7.07 0.37 13.39
C PHE A 37 7.34 1.43 14.47
N ASN A 38 8.57 1.44 15.01
CA ASN A 38 9.00 2.53 15.88
C ASN A 38 9.13 3.85 15.09
N GLU A 39 9.19 4.99 15.79
CA GLU A 39 9.21 6.30 15.15
C GLU A 39 10.35 6.50 14.15
N ASN A 40 11.57 6.06 14.49
CA ASN A 40 12.73 6.24 13.63
C ASN A 40 12.58 5.44 12.33
N THR A 41 12.21 4.17 12.43
CA THR A 41 11.95 3.31 11.28
C THR A 41 10.76 3.82 10.45
N ALA A 42 9.71 4.32 11.09
CA ALA A 42 8.56 4.89 10.38
C ALA A 42 8.92 6.16 9.60
N LYS A 43 9.75 7.05 10.18
CA LYS A 43 10.28 8.25 9.51
C LYS A 43 11.15 7.88 8.32
N GLU A 44 12.06 6.92 8.52
CA GLU A 44 12.94 6.41 7.47
C GLU A 44 12.12 5.85 6.29
N TYR A 45 11.14 4.98 6.57
CA TYR A 45 10.32 4.38 5.53
C TYR A 45 9.40 5.37 4.84
N ALA A 46 8.88 6.36 5.56
CA ALA A 46 8.13 7.46 4.95
C ALA A 46 9.00 8.24 3.95
N SER A 47 10.24 8.55 4.31
CA SER A 47 11.19 9.21 3.40
C SER A 47 11.51 8.33 2.19
N ILE A 48 11.75 7.03 2.38
CA ILE A 48 11.98 6.09 1.27
C ILE A 48 10.79 6.08 0.30
N PHE A 49 9.56 5.96 0.81
CA PHE A 49 8.36 5.91 -0.03
C PHE A 49 8.13 7.23 -0.78
N VAL A 50 8.36 8.38 -0.15
CA VAL A 50 8.26 9.69 -0.82
C VAL A 50 9.36 9.88 -1.86
N ASN A 51 10.60 9.53 -1.55
CA ASN A 51 11.74 9.69 -2.45
C ASN A 51 11.67 8.76 -3.67
N ASN A 52 10.95 7.63 -3.56
CA ASN A 52 10.67 6.72 -4.66
C ASN A 52 9.29 6.97 -5.30
N GLU A 53 8.63 8.10 -4.98
CA GLU A 53 7.33 8.52 -5.53
C GLU A 53 6.22 7.46 -5.39
N ILE A 54 6.29 6.64 -4.34
CA ILE A 54 5.31 5.57 -4.10
C ILE A 54 4.00 6.18 -3.63
N ASN A 55 2.95 5.95 -4.41
CA ASN A 55 1.60 6.38 -4.13
C ASN A 55 0.74 5.20 -3.63
N ALA A 56 -0.39 5.52 -2.97
CA ALA A 56 -1.26 4.51 -2.38
C ALA A 56 -1.83 3.50 -3.39
N ASN A 57 -2.04 3.93 -4.65
CA ASN A 57 -2.48 3.08 -5.75
C ASN A 57 -1.40 2.10 -6.24
N MET A 58 -0.12 2.33 -5.93
CA MET A 58 1.00 1.47 -6.33
C MET A 58 1.31 0.37 -5.31
N ILE A 59 0.63 0.37 -4.15
CA ILE A 59 0.84 -0.62 -3.07
C ILE A 59 0.63 -2.05 -3.58
N SER A 60 -0.32 -2.27 -4.49
CA SER A 60 -0.58 -3.58 -5.12
C SER A 60 0.63 -4.12 -5.88
N ASP A 61 1.44 -3.22 -6.44
CA ASP A 61 2.52 -3.54 -7.36
C ASP A 61 3.85 -3.79 -6.63
N LEU A 62 3.96 -3.33 -5.38
CA LEU A 62 5.14 -3.58 -4.54
C LEU A 62 5.36 -5.07 -4.31
N ASN A 63 6.58 -5.57 -4.47
CA ASN A 63 6.95 -6.95 -4.14
C ASN A 63 8.21 -6.98 -3.25
N ASP A 64 8.66 -8.17 -2.84
CA ASP A 64 9.84 -8.30 -1.97
C ASP A 64 11.09 -7.63 -2.59
N ASP A 65 11.28 -7.81 -3.89
CA ASP A 65 12.44 -7.31 -4.63
C ASP A 65 12.44 -5.78 -4.74
N ILE A 66 11.28 -5.18 -5.04
CA ILE A 66 11.11 -3.71 -5.11
C ILE A 66 11.38 -3.08 -3.74
N LEU A 67 10.82 -3.65 -2.66
CA LEU A 67 11.07 -3.14 -1.31
C LEU A 67 12.55 -3.27 -0.93
N ARG A 68 13.21 -4.35 -1.36
CA ARG A 68 14.65 -4.54 -1.13
C ARG A 68 15.49 -3.55 -1.93
N SER A 69 15.15 -3.27 -3.20
CA SER A 69 15.86 -2.30 -4.03
C SER A 69 15.70 -0.87 -3.52
N MET A 70 14.63 -0.57 -2.79
CA MET A 70 14.43 0.72 -2.10
C MET A 70 15.19 0.84 -0.76
N GLY A 71 15.90 -0.20 -0.32
CA GLY A 71 16.68 -0.19 0.92
C GLY A 71 15.98 -0.81 2.14
N ILE A 72 14.85 -1.50 1.97
CA ILE A 72 14.15 -2.18 3.09
C ILE A 72 14.69 -3.62 3.21
N GLU A 73 15.84 -3.76 3.86
CA GLU A 73 16.59 -5.02 3.90
C GLU A 73 16.00 -6.08 4.85
N LYS A 74 15.30 -5.66 5.90
CA LYS A 74 14.72 -6.58 6.89
C LYS A 74 13.50 -7.30 6.31
N ALA A 75 13.59 -8.62 6.14
CA ALA A 75 12.52 -9.45 5.59
C ALA A 75 11.19 -9.30 6.36
N GLY A 76 11.24 -9.30 7.71
CA GLY A 76 10.04 -9.09 8.53
C GLY A 76 9.34 -7.76 8.26
N HIS A 77 10.12 -6.69 8.02
CA HIS A 77 9.56 -5.38 7.71
C HIS A 77 8.91 -5.38 6.32
N ARG A 78 9.54 -6.00 5.32
CA ARG A 78 8.95 -6.13 3.98
C ARG A 78 7.64 -6.90 4.01
N ILE A 79 7.58 -8.03 4.71
CA ILE A 79 6.34 -8.82 4.88
C ILE A 79 5.24 -7.95 5.50
N GLN A 80 5.57 -7.17 6.53
CA GLN A 80 4.62 -6.30 7.22
C GLN A 80 4.09 -5.17 6.34
N ILE A 81 4.93 -4.60 5.48
CA ILE A 81 4.54 -3.61 4.48
C ILE A 81 3.66 -4.24 3.40
N LEU A 82 4.00 -5.43 2.91
CA LEU A 82 3.21 -6.14 1.89
C LEU A 82 1.80 -6.52 2.39
N ARG A 83 1.56 -6.56 3.70
CA ARG A 83 0.21 -6.71 4.29
C ARG A 83 -0.69 -5.49 4.08
N LEU A 84 -0.15 -4.35 3.65
CA LEU A 84 -0.96 -3.19 3.23
C LEU A 84 -1.73 -3.44 1.94
N LYS A 85 -1.36 -4.48 1.17
CA LYS A 85 -2.04 -4.81 -0.07
C LYS A 85 -3.52 -5.10 0.18
N PRO A 86 -4.43 -4.53 -0.63
CA PRO A 86 -5.83 -4.88 -0.54
C PRO A 86 -5.99 -6.38 -0.80
N SER A 87 -6.59 -7.10 0.16
CA SER A 87 -6.88 -8.51 -0.02
C SER A 87 -7.90 -8.67 -1.14
N PRO A 88 -7.67 -9.54 -2.14
CA PRO A 88 -8.62 -9.75 -3.24
C PRO A 88 -9.95 -10.40 -2.78
N LEU A 89 -10.09 -10.78 -1.51
CA LEU A 89 -11.22 -11.56 -0.99
C LEU A 89 -12.48 -10.77 -0.58
N HIS A 90 -12.60 -9.48 -0.91
CA HIS A 90 -13.82 -8.71 -0.60
C HIS A 90 -14.64 -8.24 -1.81
N GLN A 91 -14.42 -8.84 -2.99
CA GLN A 91 -15.36 -8.71 -4.10
C GLN A 91 -16.17 -10.01 -4.22
N ASN A 92 -17.45 -9.94 -3.86
CA ASN A 92 -18.48 -11.01 -3.86
C ASN A 92 -18.64 -11.87 -2.60
N THR A 93 -19.55 -11.45 -1.72
CA THR A 93 -20.45 -12.39 -1.04
C THR A 93 -21.83 -11.72 -0.89
N ILE A 94 -22.51 -11.50 -2.03
CA ILE A 94 -23.96 -11.67 -2.02
C ILE A 94 -24.15 -13.18 -2.04
N ARG A 95 -24.47 -13.77 -0.88
CA ARG A 95 -24.91 -15.15 -0.81
C ARG A 95 -26.26 -15.21 -1.55
N PRO A 96 -26.46 -16.04 -2.60
CA PRO A 96 -27.81 -16.46 -2.90
C PRO A 96 -28.29 -17.22 -1.65
N ILE A 97 -29.33 -16.69 -1.01
CA ILE A 97 -30.05 -17.40 0.05
C ILE A 97 -30.67 -18.63 -0.63
N GLY A 98 -29.98 -19.77 -0.49
CA GLY A 98 -30.57 -21.08 -0.70
C GLY A 98 -31.54 -21.34 0.44
N THR A 99 -32.80 -20.96 0.27
CA THR A 99 -33.90 -21.52 1.06
C THR A 99 -34.22 -22.89 0.49
N ASN A 100 -33.84 -23.92 1.25
CA ASN A 100 -34.13 -25.32 1.02
C ASN A 100 -35.63 -25.59 0.80
N TYR A 101 -35.89 -26.49 -0.14
CA TYR A 101 -37.14 -27.18 -0.37
C TYR A 101 -37.67 -27.81 0.92
N ARG A 102 -38.86 -27.36 1.38
CA ARG A 102 -39.69 -28.14 2.30
C ARG A 102 -40.89 -28.65 1.50
N SER A 103 -40.78 -29.91 1.09
CA SER A 103 -41.88 -30.71 0.57
C SER A 103 -42.95 -30.86 1.64
N LEU A 104 -44.16 -30.34 1.38
CA LEU A 104 -45.40 -30.74 2.04
C LEU A 104 -46.48 -30.82 0.95
N VAL A 105 -46.73 -32.05 0.51
CA VAL A 105 -48.03 -32.65 0.19
C VAL A 105 -49.12 -31.75 -0.42
N GLU A 106 -49.31 -31.93 -1.72
CA GLU A 106 -50.51 -32.56 -2.27
C GLU A 106 -51.85 -32.20 -1.62
N SER A 107 -52.59 -31.31 -2.29
CA SER A 107 -53.99 -31.59 -2.65
C SER A 107 -54.45 -30.57 -3.68
N ALA A 108 -54.60 -31.03 -4.92
CA ALA A 108 -55.34 -30.34 -5.96
C ALA A 108 -56.82 -30.18 -5.58
N PRO A 109 -57.52 -29.19 -6.15
CA PRO A 109 -58.86 -29.44 -6.64
C PRO A 109 -58.85 -29.45 -8.17
N VAL A 110 -59.22 -30.60 -8.71
CA VAL A 110 -59.51 -30.85 -10.12
C VAL A 110 -60.95 -30.37 -10.41
N VAL A 111 -61.19 -29.87 -11.63
CA VAL A 111 -62.49 -29.77 -12.35
C VAL A 111 -63.38 -28.59 -11.94
N SER A 112 -64.11 -27.87 -12.80
CA SER A 112 -64.12 -27.55 -14.23
C SER A 112 -65.14 -26.42 -14.40
N GLN A 113 -65.10 -25.78 -15.56
CA GLN A 113 -66.14 -24.89 -16.10
C GLN A 113 -67.58 -25.43 -15.97
N LEU A 114 -68.52 -24.52 -15.72
CA LEU A 114 -69.69 -24.23 -16.58
C LEU A 114 -70.32 -22.89 -16.16
#